data_AF-A0A1I4HAY4-F1
#
_entry.id   AF-A0A1I4HAY4-F1
#
_cell.length_a   1.000
_cell.length_b   1.000
_cell.length_c   1.000
_cell.angle_alpha   90.00
_cell.angle_beta   90.00
_cell.angle_gamma   90.00
#
_symmetry.space_group_name_H-M   'P 1'
#
loop_
_entity.id
_entity.type
_entity.pdbx_description
1 polymer ?
#
loop_
_entity_poly.entity_id
_entity_poly.type
_entity_poly.pdbx_seq_one_letter_code
_entity_poly.pdbx_strand_id
1 'polypeptide(L)'
;MNEKTMKKQLQTELENLQSIVDEVKLQMHLGAKEAQDNIQPHLDELEQELRQAKEKWNQFENSSESAWKDIQNGLSLSLKSMQQAFEKAKKHFPEQDKK
;
A
#
# COMPACT_ATOMS: atom_id res chain seq x y z
N MET A 1 19.69 -3.24 13.67
CA MET A 1 19.11 -3.82 12.44
C MET A 1 20.07 -3.55 11.30
N ASN A 2 20.40 -4.57 10.50
CA ASN A 2 21.30 -4.43 9.36
C ASN A 2 20.53 -3.90 8.14
N GLU A 3 21.19 -3.15 7.26
CA GLU A 3 20.62 -2.55 6.04
C GLU A 3 19.84 -3.59 5.20
N LYS A 4 20.41 -4.77 4.98
CA LYS A 4 19.75 -5.90 4.28
C LYS A 4 18.43 -6.34 4.91
N THR A 5 18.35 -6.33 6.24
CA THR A 5 17.13 -6.70 6.97
C THR A 5 16.07 -5.64 6.80
N MET A 6 16.45 -4.36 6.90
CA MET A 6 15.55 -3.24 6.70
C MET A 6 15.06 -3.16 5.26
N LYS A 7 15.95 -3.47 4.30
CA LYS A 7 15.60 -3.57 2.89
C LYS A 7 14.51 -4.60 2.65
N LYS A 8 14.72 -5.82 3.15
CA LYS A 8 13.73 -6.90 3.05
C LYS A 8 12.41 -6.54 3.71
N GLN A 9 12.43 -5.94 4.90
CA GLN A 9 11.19 -5.56 5.59
C GLN A 9 10.38 -4.56 4.77
N LEU A 10 11.03 -3.52 4.22
CA LEU A 10 10.33 -2.51 3.44
C LEU A 10 9.80 -3.07 2.11
N GLN A 11 10.57 -3.94 1.46
CA GLN A 11 10.11 -4.67 0.28
C GLN A 11 8.87 -5.51 0.61
N THR A 12 8.88 -6.24 1.72
CA THR A 12 7.71 -7.02 2.18
C THR A 12 6.51 -6.13 2.49
N GLU A 13 6.71 -4.96 3.11
CA GLU A 13 5.61 -4.01 3.35
C GLU A 13 5.01 -3.50 2.03
N LEU A 14 5.84 -3.16 1.03
CA LEU A 14 5.41 -2.74 -0.31
C LEU A 14 4.67 -3.85 -1.07
N GLU A 15 5.15 -5.08 -0.98
CA GLU A 15 4.50 -6.26 -1.58
C GLU A 15 3.15 -6.54 -0.91
N ASN A 16 3.08 -6.44 0.42
CA ASN A 16 1.84 -6.61 1.16
C ASN A 16 0.81 -5.54 0.77
N LEU A 17 1.22 -4.28 0.67
CA LEU A 17 0.34 -3.19 0.25
C LEU A 17 -0.14 -3.35 -1.20
N GLN A 18 0.72 -3.86 -2.10
CA GLN A 18 0.28 -4.22 -3.46
C GLN A 18 -0.78 -5.31 -3.43
N SER A 19 -0.57 -6.37 -2.65
CA SER A 19 -1.54 -7.47 -2.55
C SER A 19 -2.90 -6.98 -2.03
N ILE A 20 -2.87 -6.05 -1.06
CA ILE A 20 -4.07 -5.43 -0.48
C ILE A 20 -4.83 -4.60 -1.54
N VAL A 21 -4.10 -3.78 -2.32
CA VAL A 21 -4.66 -3.01 -3.44
C VAL A 21 -5.28 -3.93 -4.48
N ASP A 22 -4.57 -5.00 -4.88
CA ASP A 22 -5.05 -5.97 -5.87
C ASP A 22 -6.31 -6.70 -5.39
N GLU A 23 -6.38 -7.06 -4.11
CA GLU A 23 -7.55 -7.68 -3.49
C GLU A 23 -8.76 -6.75 -3.54
N VAL A 24 -8.62 -5.47 -3.18
CA VAL A 24 -9.74 -4.53 -3.28
C VAL A 24 -10.11 -4.22 -4.71
N LYS A 25 -9.15 -4.14 -5.64
CA LYS A 25 -9.46 -3.98 -7.06
C LYS A 25 -10.29 -5.14 -7.59
N LEU A 26 -9.97 -6.36 -7.17
CA LEU A 26 -10.74 -7.55 -7.48
C LEU A 26 -12.14 -7.51 -6.87
N GLN A 27 -12.26 -7.20 -5.57
CA GLN A 27 -13.55 -7.07 -4.87
C GLN A 27 -14.41 -5.97 -5.49
N MET A 28 -13.78 -4.87 -5.89
CA MET A 28 -14.43 -3.75 -6.59
C MET A 28 -14.94 -4.20 -7.97
N HIS A 29 -14.14 -4.94 -8.74
CA HIS A 29 -14.58 -5.52 -10.02
C HIS A 29 -15.75 -6.51 -9.86
N LEU A 30 -15.82 -7.21 -8.73
CA LEU A 30 -16.89 -8.17 -8.42
C LEU A 30 -18.12 -7.49 -7.75
N GLY A 31 -17.98 -6.27 -7.25
CA GLY A 31 -18.99 -5.54 -6.49
C GLY A 31 -20.01 -4.77 -7.35
N ALA A 32 -21.01 -4.20 -6.68
CA ALA A 32 -21.98 -3.33 -7.32
C ALA A 32 -21.34 -1.99 -7.75
N LYS A 33 -21.84 -1.39 -8.83
CA LYS A 33 -21.32 -0.15 -9.43
C LYS A 33 -21.26 1.02 -8.43
N GLU A 34 -22.17 1.05 -7.46
CA GLU A 34 -22.24 2.06 -6.40
C GLU A 34 -21.10 1.93 -5.37
N ALA A 35 -20.62 0.71 -5.11
CA ALA A 35 -19.42 0.49 -4.29
C ALA A 35 -18.16 0.88 -5.09
N GLN A 36 -18.14 0.59 -6.40
CA GLN A 36 -17.10 1.05 -7.32
C GLN A 36 -16.93 2.57 -7.27
N ASP A 37 -17.99 3.34 -7.49
CA ASP A 37 -17.89 4.81 -7.56
C ASP A 37 -17.39 5.45 -6.24
N ASN A 38 -17.71 4.83 -5.08
CA ASN A 38 -17.28 5.32 -3.78
C ASN A 38 -15.84 4.92 -3.42
N ILE A 39 -15.37 3.75 -3.87
CA ILE A 39 -14.07 3.19 -3.50
C ILE A 39 -12.99 3.55 -4.51
N GLN A 40 -13.34 3.70 -5.78
CA GLN A 40 -12.42 4.02 -6.87
C GLN A 40 -11.50 5.22 -6.57
N PRO A 41 -11.96 6.38 -6.07
CA PRO A 41 -11.05 7.48 -5.76
C PRO A 41 -10.03 7.13 -4.66
N HIS A 42 -10.45 6.38 -3.63
CA HIS A 42 -9.55 5.93 -2.57
C HIS A 42 -8.55 4.87 -3.04
N LEU A 43 -8.98 4.00 -3.96
CA LEU A 43 -8.11 3.00 -4.57
C LEU A 43 -7.08 3.65 -5.50
N ASP A 44 -7.49 4.65 -6.29
CA ASP A 44 -6.62 5.40 -7.18
C ASP A 44 -5.56 6.20 -6.39
N GLU A 45 -5.97 6.85 -5.30
CA GLU A 45 -5.03 7.51 -4.36
C GLU A 45 -4.03 6.52 -3.80
N LEU A 46 -4.49 5.35 -3.36
CA LEU A 46 -3.64 4.30 -2.79
C LEU A 46 -2.67 3.72 -3.82
N GLU A 47 -3.13 3.47 -5.06
CA GLU A 47 -2.28 3.04 -6.18
C GLU A 47 -1.20 4.08 -6.48
N GLN A 48 -1.57 5.36 -6.48
CA GLN A 48 -0.62 6.45 -6.71
C GLN A 48 0.43 6.53 -5.60
N GLU A 49 0.01 6.50 -4.33
CA GLU A 49 0.95 6.53 -3.19
C GLU A 49 1.87 5.30 -3.20
N LEU A 50 1.36 4.12 -3.50
CA LEU A 50 2.15 2.89 -3.63
C LEU A 50 3.16 2.99 -4.77
N ARG A 51 2.76 3.57 -5.91
CA ARG A 51 3.64 3.76 -7.07
C ARG A 51 4.78 4.73 -6.75
N GLN A 52 4.48 5.84 -6.09
CA GLN A 52 5.49 6.78 -5.62
C GLN A 52 6.42 6.14 -4.59
N ALA A 53 5.88 5.30 -3.71
CA ALA A 53 6.66 4.57 -2.71
C ALA A 53 7.64 3.59 -3.37
N LYS A 54 7.20 2.84 -4.38
CA LYS A 54 8.04 1.94 -5.19
C LYS A 54 9.08 2.69 -6.03
N GLU A 55 8.72 3.84 -6.60
CA GLU A 55 9.64 4.64 -7.39
C GLU A 55 10.75 5.25 -6.52
N LYS A 56 10.39 5.79 -5.36
CA LYS A 56 11.37 6.21 -4.34
C LYS A 56 12.25 5.03 -3.96
N TRP A 57 11.66 3.89 -3.61
CA TRP A 57 12.42 2.68 -3.28
C TRP A 57 13.49 2.32 -4.35
N ASN A 58 13.10 2.28 -5.64
CA ASN A 58 14.02 1.99 -6.74
C ASN A 58 15.14 3.02 -6.91
N GLN A 59 14.82 4.31 -6.72
CA GLN A 59 15.85 5.37 -6.72
C GLN A 59 16.82 5.22 -5.54
N PHE A 60 16.31 4.73 -4.40
CA PHE A 60 17.09 4.57 -3.18
C PHE A 60 17.95 3.30 -3.14
N GLU A 61 17.59 2.23 -3.85
CA GLU A 61 18.51 1.09 -4.05
C GLU A 61 19.85 1.52 -4.69
N ASN A 62 19.86 2.64 -5.40
CA ASN A 62 21.04 3.23 -6.03
C ASN A 62 21.72 4.33 -5.17
N SER A 63 21.23 4.61 -3.95
CA SER A 63 21.66 5.73 -3.12
C SER A 63 22.55 5.32 -1.93
N SER A 64 23.20 6.30 -1.29
CA SER A 64 24.12 6.11 -0.14
C SER A 64 23.43 5.64 1.15
N GLU A 65 24.15 4.90 2.02
CA GLU A 65 23.64 4.34 3.29
C GLU A 65 22.96 5.37 4.23
N SER A 66 23.42 6.62 4.27
CA SER A 66 22.86 7.64 5.17
C SER A 66 21.44 8.05 4.78
N ALA A 67 21.14 8.13 3.47
CA ALA A 67 19.81 8.45 2.96
C ALA A 67 18.80 7.31 3.22
N TRP A 68 19.29 6.09 3.47
CA TRP A 68 18.46 4.92 3.68
C TRP A 68 17.56 5.04 4.92
N LYS A 69 18.08 5.60 6.01
CA LYS A 69 17.36 5.70 7.30
C LYS A 69 16.16 6.64 7.24
N ASP A 70 16.34 7.83 6.68
CA ASP A 70 15.29 8.86 6.65
C ASP A 70 14.12 8.43 5.78
N ILE A 71 14.42 7.68 4.72
CA ILE A 71 13.44 7.28 3.72
C ILE A 71 12.72 6.02 4.12
N GLN A 72 13.41 5.10 4.77
CA GLN A 72 12.75 3.98 5.43
C GLN A 72 11.70 4.48 6.43
N ASN A 73 12.05 5.49 7.25
CA ASN A 73 11.10 6.06 8.20
C ASN A 73 9.93 6.74 7.48
N GLY A 74 10.20 7.53 6.43
CA GLY A 74 9.14 8.18 5.64
C GLY A 74 8.22 7.17 4.95
N LEU A 75 8.79 6.18 4.26
CA LEU A 75 8.04 5.12 3.57
C LEU A 75 7.24 4.27 4.54
N SER A 76 7.83 3.79 5.64
CA SER A 76 7.11 2.94 6.60
C SER A 76 5.97 3.68 7.28
N LEU A 77 6.12 4.98 7.55
CA LEU A 77 5.02 5.83 8.04
C LEU A 77 3.91 5.96 6.99
N SER A 78 4.26 6.28 5.74
CA SER A 78 3.29 6.35 4.64
C SER A 78 2.57 5.02 4.43
N LEU A 79 3.29 3.89 4.40
CA LEU A 79 2.72 2.55 4.26
C LEU A 79 1.76 2.21 5.42
N LYS A 80 2.14 2.53 6.66
CA LYS A 80 1.23 2.32 7.80
C LYS A 80 -0.02 3.18 7.72
N SER A 81 0.12 4.45 7.36
CA SER A 81 -1.04 5.35 7.20
C SER A 81 -1.96 4.87 6.09
N MET A 82 -1.41 4.44 4.95
CA MET A 82 -2.14 3.79 3.86
C MET A 82 -2.89 2.55 4.34
N GLN A 83 -2.20 1.61 5.02
CA GLN A 83 -2.83 0.41 5.58
C GLN A 83 -3.96 0.76 6.55
N GLN A 84 -3.79 1.76 7.41
CA GLN A 84 -4.82 2.17 8.36
C GLN A 84 -6.03 2.83 7.69
N ALA A 85 -5.80 3.68 6.70
CA ALA A 85 -6.87 4.29 5.90
C ALA A 85 -7.66 3.21 5.16
N PHE A 86 -6.95 2.22 4.63
CA PHE A 86 -7.54 1.12 3.91
C PHE A 86 -8.29 0.12 4.81
N GLU A 87 -7.75 -0.26 5.96
CA GLU A 87 -8.45 -1.10 6.94
C GLU A 87 -9.73 -0.42 7.44
N LYS A 88 -9.73 0.90 7.56
CA LYS A 88 -10.95 1.66 7.83
C LYS A 88 -11.92 1.58 6.65
N ALA A 89 -11.45 1.77 5.42
CA ALA A 89 -12.27 1.64 4.23
C ALA A 89 -12.88 0.23 4.11
N LYS A 90 -12.09 -0.84 4.32
CA LYS A 90 -12.53 -2.26 4.34
C LYS A 90 -13.70 -2.52 5.27
N LYS A 91 -13.76 -1.88 6.44
CA LYS A 91 -14.92 -2.01 7.36
C LYS A 91 -16.22 -1.44 6.79
N HIS A 92 -16.13 -0.58 5.79
CA HIS A 92 -17.26 -0.02 5.06
C HIS A 92 -17.59 -0.80 3.78
N PHE A 93 -16.75 -1.76 3.36
CA PHE A 93 -17.18 -2.73 2.38
C PHE A 93 -18.15 -3.68 3.08
N PRO A 94 -19.34 -3.93 2.52
CA PRO A 94 -20.19 -4.99 3.04
C PRO A 94 -19.38 -6.29 2.98
N GLU A 95 -19.20 -6.96 4.12
CA GLU A 95 -18.70 -8.34 4.14
C GLU A 95 -19.56 -9.11 3.14
N GLN A 96 -18.96 -9.59 2.05
CA GLN A 96 -19.65 -10.54 1.19
C GLN A 96 -19.92 -11.75 2.06
N ASP A 97 -21.18 -11.85 2.49
CA ASP A 97 -21.79 -12.94 3.21
C ASP A 97 -21.25 -14.26 2.66
N LYS A 98 -20.57 -15.00 3.54
CA LYS A 98 -20.29 -16.42 3.34
C LYS A 98 -21.63 -17.12 3.06
N LYS A 99 -21.80 -17.65 1.86
CA LYS A 99 -22.75 -18.74 1.59
C LYS A 99 -22.06 -19.84 0.80
#